data_AF-A0A1X9YH81-F1
#
_entry.id   AF-A0A1X9YH81-F1
#
_cell.length_a   1.000
_cell.length_b   1.000
_cell.length_c   1.000
_cell.angle_alpha   90.00
_cell.angle_beta   90.00
_cell.angle_gamma   90.00
#
_symmetry.space_group_name_H-M   'P 1'
#
loop_
_entity.id
_entity.type
_entity.pdbx_description
1 polymer ?
#
loop_
_entity_poly.entity_id
_entity_poly.type
_entity_poly.pdbx_seq_one_letter_code
_entity_poly.pdbx_strand_id
1 'polypeptide(L)'
;MILTGTGPAADAKRRVLERAGARVVAEEGEAALAIVADGDEATVMRLRARGILINAVDRSELCDFTLPAIVDRDPVLIAVGTGGASAGLAKALRQRLEVLVPESLGELAKDLAVARGAIRARWPEAADRRRAIDAALDPGGPLDPFAGYDAGAAARWVAAPATAPAPSGLVVLLLRSPDPDDLTLKEARLLGQCDRIFHRPDVPAAILARARADAERIACERPVGGLPGLSIDIGWADR
;
A
#
# COMPACT_ATOMS: atom_id res chain seq x y z
N MET A 1 16.27 -21.43 -3.75
CA MET A 1 17.14 -20.32 -3.34
C MET A 1 18.38 -20.90 -2.69
N ILE A 2 19.56 -20.47 -3.09
CA ILE A 2 20.82 -20.91 -2.45
C ILE A 2 21.01 -20.10 -1.16
N LEU A 3 21.44 -20.78 -0.09
CA LEU A 3 21.92 -20.14 1.13
C LEU A 3 23.25 -20.78 1.50
N THR A 4 24.34 -20.03 1.42
CA THR A 4 25.68 -20.48 1.86
C THR A 4 25.97 -19.97 3.28
N GLY A 5 27.06 -20.47 3.86
CA GLY A 5 27.46 -20.19 5.23
C GLY A 5 26.76 -21.07 6.28
N THR A 6 27.32 -21.11 7.48
CA THR A 6 26.81 -21.89 8.61
C THR A 6 26.67 -21.02 9.86
N GLY A 7 25.95 -21.52 10.86
CA GLY A 7 25.79 -20.87 12.15
C GLY A 7 24.54 -20.00 12.31
N PRO A 8 24.41 -19.30 13.45
CA PRO A 8 23.13 -18.71 13.88
C PRO A 8 22.53 -17.70 12.90
N ALA A 9 23.36 -16.91 12.22
CA ALA A 9 22.91 -15.93 11.24
C ALA A 9 22.34 -16.58 9.97
N ALA A 10 23.02 -17.61 9.44
CA ALA A 10 22.54 -18.39 8.32
C ALA A 10 21.24 -19.12 8.68
N ASP A 11 21.16 -19.71 9.87
CA ASP A 11 19.94 -20.38 10.35
C ASP A 11 18.77 -19.42 10.53
N ALA A 12 19.02 -18.19 11.00
CA ALA A 12 18.00 -17.14 11.08
C ALA A 12 17.46 -16.77 9.69
N LYS A 13 18.33 -16.61 8.70
CA LYS A 13 17.92 -16.36 7.31
C LYS A 13 17.14 -17.55 6.73
N ARG A 14 17.58 -18.79 6.96
CA ARG A 14 16.86 -20.00 6.51
C ARG A 14 15.40 -19.99 6.98
N ARG A 15 15.16 -19.74 8.27
CA ARG A 15 13.79 -19.66 8.82
C ARG A 15 12.91 -18.61 8.13
N VAL A 16 13.48 -17.44 7.82
CA VAL A 16 12.74 -16.38 7.11
C VAL A 16 12.40 -16.79 5.69
N LEU A 17 13.35 -17.38 4.97
CA LEU A 17 13.16 -17.85 3.60
C LEU A 17 12.12 -18.97 3.52
N GLU A 18 12.21 -19.97 4.40
CA GLU A 18 11.27 -21.10 4.43
C GLU A 18 9.86 -20.65 4.80
N ARG A 19 9.71 -19.70 5.74
CA ARG A 19 8.41 -19.10 6.07
C ARG A 19 7.80 -18.37 4.87
N ALA A 20 8.62 -17.74 4.03
CA ALA A 20 8.20 -17.16 2.76
C ALA A 20 7.95 -18.20 1.64
N GLY A 21 7.99 -19.49 1.95
CA GLY A 21 7.77 -20.58 1.00
C GLY A 21 8.97 -20.89 0.11
N ALA A 22 10.14 -20.31 0.37
CA ALA A 22 11.32 -20.57 -0.44
C ALA A 22 11.93 -21.93 -0.11
N ARG A 23 12.18 -22.74 -1.15
CA ARG A 23 12.99 -23.96 -1.02
C ARG A 23 14.47 -23.59 -0.94
N VAL A 24 15.07 -23.75 0.24
CA VAL A 24 16.49 -23.47 0.48
C VAL A 24 17.33 -24.67 0.05
N VAL A 25 18.39 -24.43 -0.72
CA VAL A 25 19.32 -25.46 -1.23
C VAL A 25 20.78 -25.06 -0.97
N ALA A 26 21.68 -26.05 -1.02
CA ALA A 26 23.13 -25.84 -0.96
C ALA A 26 23.67 -25.13 -2.22
N GLU A 27 24.94 -24.73 -2.21
CA GLU A 27 25.59 -23.97 -3.29
C GLU A 27 25.40 -24.64 -4.66
N GLU A 28 25.52 -25.97 -4.73
CA GLU A 28 25.46 -26.74 -5.98
C GLU A 28 24.05 -26.82 -6.57
N GLY A 29 23.02 -26.47 -5.80
CA GLY A 29 21.63 -26.58 -6.24
C GLY A 29 21.24 -25.54 -7.29
N GLU A 30 20.21 -25.85 -8.07
CA GLU A 30 19.62 -24.88 -9.01
C GLU A 30 18.74 -23.86 -8.29
N ALA A 31 19.03 -22.57 -8.49
CA ALA A 31 18.25 -21.45 -7.98
C ALA A 31 18.46 -20.17 -8.80
N ALA A 32 17.48 -19.28 -8.77
CA ALA A 32 17.59 -17.93 -9.36
C ALA A 32 18.16 -16.87 -8.40
N LEU A 33 18.09 -17.13 -7.09
CA LEU A 33 18.54 -16.25 -6.02
C LEU A 33 19.51 -16.98 -5.10
N ALA A 34 20.53 -16.29 -4.61
CA ALA A 34 21.41 -16.74 -3.54
C ALA A 34 21.57 -15.70 -2.44
N ILE A 35 21.65 -16.17 -1.20
CA ILE A 35 22.21 -15.41 -0.09
C ILE A 35 23.54 -16.03 0.31
N VAL A 36 24.58 -15.20 0.31
CA VAL A 36 25.92 -15.58 0.76
C VAL A 36 26.10 -15.07 2.19
N ALA A 37 25.92 -15.94 3.18
CA ALA A 37 25.82 -15.52 4.58
C ALA A 37 27.18 -15.28 5.27
N ASP A 38 28.24 -15.92 4.76
CA ASP A 38 29.63 -15.76 5.21
C ASP A 38 30.38 -14.63 4.46
N GLY A 39 29.76 -14.06 3.43
CA GLY A 39 30.33 -12.96 2.64
C GLY A 39 31.54 -13.35 1.80
N ASP A 40 31.75 -14.64 1.52
CA ASP A 40 32.88 -15.10 0.71
C ASP A 40 32.77 -14.63 -0.75
N GLU A 41 33.68 -13.75 -1.17
CA GLU A 41 33.74 -13.19 -2.52
C GLU A 41 33.92 -14.27 -3.59
N ALA A 42 34.68 -15.33 -3.30
CA ALA A 42 34.88 -16.41 -4.26
C ALA A 42 33.56 -17.15 -4.53
N THR A 43 32.78 -17.40 -3.48
CA THR A 43 31.42 -17.95 -3.58
C THR A 43 30.50 -17.02 -4.38
N VAL A 44 30.54 -15.71 -4.10
CA VAL A 44 29.79 -14.71 -4.87
C VAL A 44 30.12 -14.79 -6.36
N MET A 45 31.41 -14.81 -6.72
CA MET A 45 31.83 -14.86 -8.13
C MET A 45 31.38 -16.15 -8.83
N ARG A 46 31.50 -17.33 -8.17
CA ARG A 46 31.04 -18.61 -8.71
C ARG A 46 29.53 -18.60 -8.98
N LEU A 47 28.74 -18.05 -8.07
CA LEU A 47 27.29 -17.95 -8.21
C LEU A 47 26.88 -16.94 -9.29
N ARG A 48 27.57 -15.79 -9.38
CA ARG A 48 27.36 -14.80 -10.44
C ARG A 48 27.65 -15.37 -11.83
N ALA A 49 28.72 -16.16 -11.96
CA ALA A 49 29.05 -16.84 -13.22
C ALA A 49 27.95 -17.81 -13.70
N ARG A 50 27.07 -18.25 -12.80
CA ARG A 50 25.89 -19.08 -13.09
C ARG A 50 24.63 -18.26 -13.40
N GLY A 51 24.71 -16.93 -13.43
CA GLY A 51 23.57 -16.05 -13.66
C GLY A 51 22.63 -15.90 -12.46
N ILE A 52 23.10 -16.21 -11.25
CA ILE A 52 22.29 -16.16 -10.02
C ILE A 52 22.41 -14.77 -9.40
N LEU A 53 21.28 -14.17 -9.02
CA LEU A 53 21.28 -12.89 -8.29
C LEU A 53 21.71 -13.09 -6.84
N ILE A 54 22.57 -12.22 -6.34
CA ILE A 54 23.26 -12.38 -5.06
C ILE A 54 22.79 -11.35 -4.02
N ASN A 55 22.63 -11.79 -2.78
CA ASN A 55 22.63 -10.93 -1.60
C ASN A 55 23.73 -11.43 -0.63
N ALA A 56 24.86 -10.73 -0.61
CA ALA A 56 25.97 -11.03 0.29
C ALA A 56 25.79 -10.27 1.62
N VAL A 57 25.85 -10.98 2.74
CA VAL A 57 25.73 -10.36 4.07
C VAL A 57 26.92 -9.44 4.33
N ASP A 58 26.65 -8.25 4.86
CA ASP A 58 27.64 -7.23 5.22
C ASP A 58 28.58 -6.78 4.07
N ARG A 59 28.16 -7.00 2.81
CA ARG A 59 28.88 -6.64 1.58
C ARG A 59 27.91 -6.08 0.53
N SER A 60 27.47 -4.84 0.71
CA SER A 60 26.43 -4.24 -0.14
C SER A 60 26.87 -4.07 -1.59
N GLU A 61 28.16 -3.84 -1.83
CA GLU A 61 28.80 -3.76 -3.15
C GLU A 61 28.75 -5.07 -3.93
N LEU A 62 28.56 -6.19 -3.24
CA LEU A 62 28.43 -7.53 -3.84
C LEU A 62 26.98 -7.97 -4.01
N CYS A 63 26.00 -7.15 -3.60
CA CYS A 63 24.57 -7.46 -3.69
C CYS A 63 23.96 -6.98 -5.01
N ASP A 64 23.15 -7.83 -5.65
CA ASP A 64 22.23 -7.48 -6.74
C ASP A 64 20.85 -7.06 -6.23
N PHE A 65 20.49 -7.49 -5.01
CA PHE A 65 19.21 -7.16 -4.39
C PHE A 65 19.34 -7.00 -2.88
N THR A 66 18.32 -6.38 -2.27
CA THR A 66 18.19 -6.21 -0.82
C THR A 66 16.95 -6.91 -0.30
N LEU A 67 16.98 -7.33 0.96
CA LEU A 67 15.81 -7.86 1.65
C LEU A 67 15.11 -6.71 2.39
N PRO A 68 13.82 -6.44 2.12
CA PRO A 68 13.08 -5.40 2.83
C PRO A 68 12.69 -5.86 4.23
N ALA A 69 12.31 -4.90 5.07
CA ALA A 69 11.60 -5.19 6.32
C ALA A 69 10.12 -5.42 6.01
N ILE A 70 9.54 -6.53 6.43
CA ILE A 70 8.17 -6.94 6.04
C ILE A 70 7.24 -6.87 7.25
N VAL A 71 6.07 -6.25 7.09
CA VAL A 71 4.89 -6.46 7.95
C VAL A 71 4.01 -7.50 7.27
N ASP A 72 3.68 -8.55 8.00
CA ASP A 72 2.95 -9.71 7.49
C ASP A 72 1.55 -9.80 8.13
N ARG A 73 0.53 -9.74 7.28
CA ARG A 73 -0.90 -9.85 7.61
C ARG A 73 -1.58 -10.74 6.55
N ASP A 74 -0.97 -11.90 6.25
CA ASP A 74 -1.38 -12.80 5.17
C ASP A 74 -2.90 -12.81 4.88
N PRO A 75 -3.32 -12.46 3.64
CA PRO A 75 -2.51 -12.28 2.43
C PRO A 75 -1.98 -10.85 2.19
N VAL A 76 -2.13 -9.93 3.15
CA VAL A 76 -1.67 -8.54 3.00
C VAL A 76 -0.23 -8.39 3.48
N LEU A 77 0.65 -7.89 2.61
CA LEU A 77 2.07 -7.70 2.89
C LEU A 77 2.46 -6.24 2.67
N ILE A 78 3.24 -5.68 3.60
CA ILE A 78 3.86 -4.36 3.45
C ILE A 78 5.37 -4.54 3.51
N ALA A 79 6.06 -4.19 2.44
CA ALA A 79 7.52 -4.23 2.35
C ALA A 79 8.11 -2.82 2.47
N VAL A 80 9.00 -2.63 3.44
CA VAL A 80 9.72 -1.37 3.68
C VAL A 80 11.18 -1.54 3.26
N GLY A 81 11.59 -0.79 2.25
CA GLY A 81 12.97 -0.75 1.76
C GLY A 81 13.54 0.66 1.82
N THR A 82 14.85 0.76 2.04
CA THR A 82 15.60 2.03 1.99
C THR A 82 16.62 2.06 0.86
N GLY A 83 16.52 1.13 -0.10
CA GLY A 83 17.50 1.01 -1.20
C GLY A 83 18.93 0.75 -0.70
N GLY A 84 19.08 0.13 0.48
CA GLY A 84 20.38 -0.08 1.13
C GLY A 84 20.89 1.07 1.99
N ALA A 85 20.23 2.24 1.99
CA ALA A 85 20.70 3.41 2.74
C ALA A 85 20.70 3.22 4.26
N SER A 86 19.71 2.52 4.81
CA SER A 86 19.66 2.21 6.25
C SER A 86 18.72 1.05 6.57
N ALA A 87 19.30 -0.08 6.98
CA ALA A 87 18.53 -1.21 7.50
C ALA A 87 17.85 -0.87 8.84
N GLY A 88 18.50 -0.03 9.66
CA GLY A 88 17.95 0.43 10.94
C GLY A 88 16.66 1.25 10.76
N LEU A 89 16.63 2.15 9.78
CA LEU A 89 15.43 2.92 9.44
C LEU A 89 14.29 2.01 8.95
N ALA A 90 14.59 1.09 8.03
CA ALA A 90 13.60 0.12 7.54
C ALA A 90 13.00 -0.70 8.70
N LYS A 91 13.85 -1.16 9.63
CA LYS A 91 13.41 -1.88 10.83
C LYS A 91 12.52 -1.03 11.72
N ALA A 92 12.90 0.22 11.99
CA ALA A 92 12.12 1.12 12.84
C ALA A 92 10.74 1.44 12.25
N LEU A 93 10.66 1.66 10.92
CA LEU A 93 9.39 1.86 10.22
C LEU A 93 8.51 0.61 10.27
N ARG A 94 9.06 -0.58 9.98
CA ARG A 94 8.33 -1.85 10.12
C ARG A 94 7.73 -2.01 11.52
N GLN A 95 8.52 -1.76 12.57
CA GLN A 95 8.06 -1.89 13.96
C GLN A 95 6.88 -0.96 14.27
N ARG A 96 6.89 0.27 13.75
CA ARG A 96 5.78 1.21 13.91
C ARG A 96 4.55 0.77 13.13
N LEU A 97 4.74 0.31 11.89
CA LEU A 97 3.65 -0.20 11.06
C LEU A 97 3.02 -1.46 11.65
N GLU A 98 3.78 -2.36 12.27
CA GLU A 98 3.24 -3.53 12.97
C GLU A 98 2.24 -3.16 14.07
N VAL A 99 2.47 -2.05 14.78
CA VAL A 99 1.55 -1.55 15.80
C VAL A 99 0.29 -0.94 15.18
N LEU A 100 0.44 -0.25 14.04
CA LEU A 100 -0.66 0.46 13.40
C LEU A 100 -1.56 -0.48 12.58
N VAL A 101 -0.99 -1.50 11.94
CA VAL A 101 -1.70 -2.37 11.00
C VAL A 101 -2.34 -3.54 11.75
N PRO A 102 -3.68 -3.63 11.81
CA PRO A 102 -4.37 -4.67 12.57
C PRO A 102 -4.11 -6.08 12.04
N GLU A 103 -4.07 -7.07 12.95
CA GLU A 103 -3.96 -8.49 12.60
C GLU A 103 -5.16 -8.99 11.79
N SER A 104 -6.34 -8.39 11.98
CA SER A 104 -7.58 -8.75 11.29
C SER A 104 -7.60 -8.42 9.79
N LEU A 105 -6.61 -7.67 9.30
CA LEU A 105 -6.54 -7.24 7.89
C LEU A 105 -6.46 -8.43 6.91
N GLY A 106 -5.77 -9.50 7.31
CA GLY A 106 -5.68 -10.72 6.52
C GLY A 106 -7.03 -11.38 6.31
N GLU A 107 -7.85 -11.46 7.37
CA GLU A 107 -9.19 -12.02 7.30
C GLU A 107 -10.13 -11.16 6.44
N LEU A 108 -10.09 -9.84 6.57
CA LEU A 108 -10.83 -8.93 5.68
C LEU A 108 -10.48 -9.15 4.20
N ALA A 109 -9.18 -9.31 3.89
CA ALA A 109 -8.74 -9.55 2.52
C ALA A 109 -9.25 -10.89 1.96
N LYS A 110 -9.24 -11.95 2.78
CA LYS A 110 -9.80 -13.27 2.41
C LYS A 110 -11.31 -13.17 2.19
N ASP A 111 -12.02 -12.47 3.06
CA ASP A 111 -13.46 -12.25 2.93
C ASP A 111 -13.83 -11.48 1.67
N LEU A 112 -13.10 -10.41 1.35
CA LEU A 112 -13.27 -9.66 0.11
C LEU A 112 -12.99 -10.53 -1.11
N ALA A 113 -12.02 -11.44 -1.04
CA ALA A 113 -11.73 -12.38 -2.13
C ALA A 113 -12.89 -13.36 -2.35
N VAL A 114 -13.49 -13.89 -1.27
CA VAL A 114 -14.68 -14.76 -1.32
C VAL A 114 -15.89 -13.99 -1.86
N ALA A 115 -16.11 -12.75 -1.39
CA ALA A 115 -17.23 -11.92 -1.80
C ALA A 115 -17.12 -11.34 -3.21
N ARG A 116 -15.96 -11.49 -3.89
CA ARG A 116 -15.67 -10.89 -5.21
C ARG A 116 -16.75 -11.15 -6.26
N GLY A 117 -17.31 -12.36 -6.28
CA GLY A 117 -18.39 -12.72 -7.21
C GLY A 117 -19.67 -11.91 -6.93
N ALA A 118 -20.08 -11.85 -5.67
CA ALA A 118 -21.27 -11.12 -5.23
C ALA A 118 -21.11 -9.60 -5.44
N ILE A 119 -19.93 -9.04 -5.17
CA ILE A 119 -19.60 -7.63 -5.44
C ILE A 119 -19.80 -7.31 -6.93
N ARG A 120 -19.29 -8.16 -7.83
CA ARG A 120 -19.43 -7.97 -9.28
C ARG A 120 -20.89 -8.09 -9.76
N ALA A 121 -21.66 -9.00 -9.17
CA ALA A 121 -23.08 -9.13 -9.48
C ALA A 121 -23.88 -7.91 -9.00
N ARG A 122 -23.54 -7.36 -7.83
CA ARG A 122 -24.22 -6.20 -7.24
C ARG A 122 -23.92 -4.89 -7.98
N TRP A 123 -22.66 -4.70 -8.37
CA TRP A 123 -22.20 -3.56 -9.16
C TRP A 123 -21.50 -4.04 -10.44
N PRO A 124 -22.27 -4.28 -11.53
CA PRO A 124 -21.72 -4.72 -12.81
C PRO A 124 -20.75 -3.68 -13.40
N GLU A 125 -21.16 -2.41 -13.34
CA GLU A 125 -20.36 -1.28 -13.83
C GLU A 125 -19.11 -1.06 -12.99
N ALA A 126 -17.97 -0.94 -13.66
CA ALA A 126 -16.67 -0.84 -12.99
C ALA A 126 -16.52 0.42 -12.13
N ALA A 127 -17.08 1.54 -12.58
CA ALA A 127 -17.04 2.81 -11.87
C ALA A 127 -17.85 2.76 -10.57
N ASP A 128 -19.06 2.21 -10.62
CA ASP A 128 -19.92 2.04 -9.43
C ASP A 128 -19.30 1.10 -8.42
N ARG A 129 -18.76 -0.03 -8.89
CA ARG A 129 -18.08 -1.00 -8.02
C ARG A 129 -16.87 -0.39 -7.32
N ARG A 130 -16.07 0.42 -8.03
CA ARG A 130 -14.93 1.12 -7.43
C ARG A 130 -15.39 2.08 -6.33
N ARG A 131 -16.35 2.95 -6.63
CA ARG A 131 -16.92 3.88 -5.64
C ARG A 131 -17.48 3.17 -4.41
N ALA A 132 -18.18 2.05 -4.62
CA ALA A 132 -18.75 1.28 -3.52
C ALA A 132 -17.65 0.66 -2.63
N ILE A 133 -16.61 0.07 -3.23
CA ILE A 133 -15.48 -0.51 -2.48
C ILE A 133 -14.71 0.59 -1.74
N ASP A 134 -14.42 1.71 -2.40
CA ASP A 134 -13.69 2.83 -1.79
C ASP A 134 -14.46 3.37 -0.58
N ALA A 135 -15.76 3.65 -0.74
CA ALA A 135 -16.61 4.10 0.37
C ALA A 135 -16.76 3.06 1.49
N ALA A 136 -16.65 1.77 1.18
CA ALA A 136 -16.70 0.71 2.17
C ALA A 136 -15.41 0.66 3.02
N LEU A 137 -14.25 0.85 2.38
CA LEU A 137 -12.92 0.79 3.00
C LEU A 137 -12.47 2.12 3.62
N ASP A 138 -13.15 3.21 3.32
CA ASP A 138 -12.91 4.53 3.89
C ASP A 138 -12.98 4.53 5.43
N PRO A 139 -12.32 5.49 6.12
CA PRO A 139 -12.42 5.63 7.57
C PRO A 139 -13.87 5.76 8.05
N GLY A 140 -14.29 4.84 8.93
CA GLY A 140 -15.66 4.71 9.44
C GLY A 140 -16.65 4.05 8.47
N GLY A 141 -16.16 3.57 7.32
CA GLY A 141 -16.92 2.75 6.39
C GLY A 141 -17.22 1.34 6.94
N PRO A 142 -18.20 0.63 6.36
CA PRO A 142 -18.60 -0.70 6.82
C PRO A 142 -17.50 -1.77 6.76
N LEU A 143 -16.43 -1.54 5.99
CA LEU A 143 -15.28 -2.43 5.84
C LEU A 143 -13.97 -1.71 6.20
N ASP A 144 -14.01 -0.64 7.00
CA ASP A 144 -12.81 0.08 7.44
C ASP A 144 -11.82 -0.92 8.10
N PRO A 145 -10.63 -1.13 7.51
CA PRO A 145 -9.67 -2.11 8.00
C PRO A 145 -9.14 -1.79 9.41
N PHE A 146 -9.27 -0.54 9.88
CA PHE A 146 -8.77 -0.07 11.18
C PHE A 146 -9.84 0.09 12.25
N ALA A 147 -11.14 -0.04 11.90
CA ALA A 147 -12.25 0.07 12.86
C ALA A 147 -12.53 -1.20 13.66
N GLY A 148 -11.75 -2.27 13.43
CA GLY A 148 -12.02 -3.60 13.95
C GLY A 148 -12.91 -4.37 12.98
N TYR A 149 -12.43 -5.52 12.52
CA TYR A 149 -13.11 -6.31 11.51
C TYR A 149 -13.77 -7.54 12.13
N ASP A 150 -15.01 -7.82 11.71
CA ASP A 150 -15.78 -9.00 12.10
C ASP A 150 -15.98 -9.94 10.90
N ALA A 151 -15.89 -11.25 11.16
CA ALA A 151 -16.02 -12.26 10.10
C ALA A 151 -17.35 -12.11 9.33
N GLY A 152 -17.29 -12.19 8.01
CA GLY A 152 -18.44 -12.03 7.12
C GLY A 152 -18.86 -10.59 6.87
N ALA A 153 -18.07 -9.57 7.28
CA ALA A 153 -18.40 -8.16 7.05
C ALA A 153 -18.62 -7.87 5.57
N ALA A 154 -17.77 -8.43 4.69
CA ALA A 154 -17.87 -8.25 3.25
C ALA A 154 -19.19 -8.80 2.69
N ALA A 155 -19.60 -10.00 3.13
CA ALA A 155 -20.86 -10.59 2.70
C ALA A 155 -22.08 -9.77 3.17
N ARG A 156 -22.07 -9.31 4.42
CA ARG A 156 -23.12 -8.43 4.97
C ARG A 156 -23.19 -7.10 4.22
N TRP A 157 -22.04 -6.49 3.95
CA TRP A 157 -21.96 -5.24 3.21
C TRP A 157 -22.55 -5.37 1.80
N VAL A 158 -22.22 -6.44 1.07
CA VAL A 158 -22.77 -6.67 -0.28
C VAL A 158 -24.28 -6.92 -0.25
N ALA A 159 -24.77 -7.64 0.76
CA ALA A 159 -26.19 -7.94 0.93
C ALA A 159 -27.00 -6.78 1.51
N ALA A 160 -26.34 -5.76 2.08
CA ALA A 160 -27.01 -4.62 2.68
C ALA A 160 -27.85 -3.88 1.61
N PRO A 161 -29.05 -3.40 1.98
CA PRO A 161 -29.78 -2.48 1.12
C PRO A 161 -28.88 -1.28 0.83
N ALA A 162 -29.01 -0.70 -0.37
CA ALA A 162 -28.20 0.46 -0.75
C ALA A 162 -28.32 1.53 0.34
N THR A 163 -27.27 1.71 1.13
CA THR A 163 -27.15 2.84 2.03
C THR A 163 -26.97 4.10 1.19
N ALA A 164 -27.34 5.24 1.77
CA ALA A 164 -27.41 6.54 1.11
C ALA A 164 -26.22 6.76 0.15
N PRO A 165 -26.46 7.37 -1.02
CA PRO A 165 -25.44 7.52 -2.05
C PRO A 165 -24.14 8.07 -1.47
N ALA A 166 -23.01 7.55 -1.96
CA ALA A 166 -21.69 8.12 -1.71
C ALA A 166 -21.78 9.64 -1.84
N PRO A 167 -21.06 10.43 -1.01
CA PRO A 167 -21.17 11.87 -1.01
C PRO A 167 -21.01 12.41 -2.42
N SER A 168 -22.14 12.80 -3.02
CA SER A 168 -22.20 13.31 -4.39
C SER A 168 -22.44 14.81 -4.31
N GLY A 169 -21.68 15.57 -5.07
CA GLY A 169 -21.84 17.02 -5.11
C GLY A 169 -20.52 17.77 -5.15
N LEU A 170 -20.62 19.07 -4.98
CA LEU A 170 -19.49 20.00 -5.01
C LEU A 170 -19.21 20.50 -3.59
N VAL A 171 -18.00 20.26 -3.10
CA VAL A 171 -17.52 20.77 -1.83
C VAL A 171 -16.47 21.85 -2.08
N VAL A 172 -16.64 23.01 -1.47
CA VAL A 172 -15.64 24.09 -1.53
C VAL A 172 -14.63 23.90 -0.39
N LEU A 173 -13.35 23.88 -0.74
CA LEU A 173 -12.23 23.76 0.18
C LEU A 173 -11.38 25.02 0.07
N LEU A 174 -11.36 25.81 1.14
CA LEU A 174 -10.62 27.07 1.22
C LEU A 174 -9.33 26.85 2.00
N LEU A 175 -8.21 26.99 1.30
CA LEU A 175 -6.87 26.85 1.86
C LEU A 175 -6.52 28.02 2.76
N ARG A 176 -5.86 27.69 3.86
CA ARG A 176 -5.33 28.63 4.87
C ARG A 176 -3.81 28.80 4.78
N SER A 177 -3.15 27.86 4.12
CA SER A 177 -1.69 27.74 4.02
C SER A 177 -1.31 26.94 2.78
N PRO A 178 -0.13 27.15 2.19
CA PRO A 178 0.38 26.31 1.11
C PRO A 178 0.93 24.96 1.59
N ASP A 179 1.08 24.77 2.92
CA ASP A 179 1.57 23.53 3.51
C ASP A 179 0.45 22.47 3.52
N PRO A 180 0.65 21.29 2.89
CA PRO A 180 -0.34 20.23 2.91
C PRO A 180 -0.55 19.60 4.30
N ASP A 181 0.35 19.81 5.26
CA ASP A 181 0.17 19.34 6.64
C ASP A 181 -0.76 20.25 7.46
N ASP A 182 -1.09 21.45 6.97
CA ASP A 182 -2.10 22.35 7.55
C ASP A 182 -3.54 22.01 7.13
N LEU A 183 -3.71 20.97 6.29
CA LEU A 183 -5.02 20.42 6.00
C LEU A 183 -5.61 19.77 7.25
N THR A 184 -6.86 20.10 7.55
CA THR A 184 -7.61 19.37 8.58
C THR A 184 -7.79 17.92 8.14
N LEU A 185 -7.99 17.02 9.13
CA LEU A 185 -8.32 15.62 8.85
C LEU A 185 -9.54 15.47 7.93
N LYS A 186 -10.52 16.36 8.05
CA LYS A 186 -11.71 16.37 7.19
C LYS A 186 -11.35 16.71 5.73
N GLU A 187 -10.52 17.71 5.51
CA GLU A 187 -10.10 18.16 4.18
C GLU A 187 -9.21 17.12 3.49
N ALA A 188 -8.23 16.57 4.22
CA ALA A 188 -7.39 15.49 3.71
C ALA A 188 -8.24 14.26 3.32
N ARG A 189 -9.22 13.90 4.14
CA ARG A 189 -10.16 12.82 3.84
C ARG A 189 -11.01 13.11 2.59
N LEU A 190 -11.56 14.32 2.48
CA LEU A 190 -12.34 14.70 1.29
C LEU A 190 -11.48 14.64 0.02
N LEU A 191 -10.25 15.15 0.05
CA LEU A 191 -9.30 15.06 -1.07
C LEU A 191 -9.04 13.59 -1.45
N GLY A 192 -8.81 12.74 -0.46
CA GLY A 192 -8.63 11.29 -0.67
C GLY A 192 -9.86 10.57 -1.23
N GLN A 193 -11.05 11.15 -1.14
CA GLN A 193 -12.32 10.54 -1.60
C GLN A 193 -12.84 11.13 -2.92
N CYS A 194 -12.30 12.27 -3.35
CA CYS A 194 -12.84 12.96 -4.51
C CYS A 194 -12.62 12.19 -5.82
N ASP A 195 -13.60 12.31 -6.71
CA ASP A 195 -13.49 11.87 -8.10
C ASP A 195 -12.81 12.96 -8.94
N ARG A 196 -12.96 14.22 -8.52
CA ARG A 196 -12.46 15.38 -9.26
C ARG A 196 -12.09 16.55 -8.37
N ILE A 197 -11.03 17.23 -8.76
CA ILE A 197 -10.55 18.48 -8.20
C ILE A 197 -10.64 19.58 -9.26
N PHE A 198 -11.42 20.59 -8.97
CA PHE A 198 -11.32 21.91 -9.60
C PHE A 198 -10.36 22.76 -8.78
N HIS A 199 -9.38 23.38 -9.40
CA HIS A 199 -8.40 24.18 -8.66
C HIS A 199 -7.98 25.43 -9.41
N ARG A 200 -7.56 26.44 -8.65
CA ARG A 200 -6.91 27.63 -9.21
C ARG A 200 -5.45 27.32 -9.57
N PRO A 201 -4.84 28.05 -10.53
CA PRO A 201 -3.46 27.83 -10.95
C PRO A 201 -2.43 28.01 -9.82
N ASP A 202 -2.77 28.77 -8.79
CA ASP A 202 -1.91 29.07 -7.64
C ASP A 202 -2.05 28.09 -6.47
N VAL A 203 -2.83 27.01 -6.64
CA VAL A 203 -2.93 25.93 -5.65
C VAL A 203 -1.66 25.05 -5.69
N PRO A 204 -0.96 24.85 -4.56
CA PRO A 204 0.26 24.05 -4.52
C PRO A 204 0.05 22.60 -4.96
N ALA A 205 0.96 22.09 -5.79
CA ALA A 205 0.94 20.72 -6.27
C ALA A 205 0.97 19.68 -5.12
N ALA A 206 1.62 20.00 -4.00
CA ALA A 206 1.70 19.13 -2.83
C ALA A 206 0.33 18.92 -2.14
N ILE A 207 -0.57 19.90 -2.24
CA ILE A 207 -1.96 19.78 -1.75
C ILE A 207 -2.79 18.95 -2.74
N LEU A 208 -2.66 19.23 -4.05
CA LEU A 208 -3.31 18.43 -5.09
C LEU A 208 -2.89 16.95 -5.05
N ALA A 209 -1.66 16.67 -4.65
CA ALA A 209 -1.13 15.32 -4.48
C ALA A 209 -1.78 14.54 -3.32
N ARG A 210 -2.57 15.19 -2.44
CA ARG A 210 -3.31 14.50 -1.38
C ARG A 210 -4.57 13.78 -1.88
N ALA A 211 -5.01 14.09 -3.10
CA ALA A 211 -6.08 13.33 -3.73
C ALA A 211 -5.57 12.02 -4.33
N ARG A 212 -6.50 11.11 -4.62
CA ARG A 212 -6.20 9.85 -5.30
C ARG A 212 -5.47 10.11 -6.63
N ALA A 213 -4.61 9.17 -7.01
CA ALA A 213 -3.82 9.27 -8.23
C ALA A 213 -4.70 9.28 -9.50
N ASP A 214 -5.91 8.71 -9.44
CA ASP A 214 -6.88 8.64 -10.54
C ASP A 214 -7.97 9.74 -10.47
N ALA A 215 -7.93 10.65 -9.49
CA ALA A 215 -8.85 11.77 -9.43
C ALA A 215 -8.56 12.78 -10.56
N GLU A 216 -9.59 13.20 -11.29
CA GLU A 216 -9.48 14.17 -12.38
C GLU A 216 -9.07 15.54 -11.82
N ARG A 217 -8.10 16.21 -12.45
CA ARG A 217 -7.61 17.53 -12.03
C ARG A 217 -7.88 18.55 -13.12
N ILE A 218 -8.72 19.53 -12.83
CA ILE A 218 -9.18 20.55 -13.78
C ILE A 218 -8.79 21.92 -13.24
N ALA A 219 -7.85 22.58 -13.91
CA ALA A 219 -7.55 23.98 -13.64
C ALA A 219 -8.69 24.86 -14.18
N CYS A 220 -9.36 25.61 -13.31
CA CYS A 220 -10.46 26.49 -13.72
C CYS A 220 -10.72 27.59 -12.69
N GLU A 221 -11.33 28.70 -13.13
CA GLU A 221 -11.80 29.78 -12.25
C GLU A 221 -13.12 29.46 -11.54
N ARG A 222 -13.97 28.61 -12.15
CA ARG A 222 -15.24 28.19 -11.59
C ARG A 222 -15.49 26.71 -11.88
N PRO A 223 -15.93 25.93 -10.89
CA PRO A 223 -16.21 24.51 -11.06
C PRO A 223 -17.49 24.31 -11.88
N VAL A 224 -17.57 23.18 -12.59
CA VAL A 224 -18.80 22.73 -13.25
C VAL A 224 -19.62 21.92 -12.24
N GLY A 225 -20.86 22.33 -11.99
CA GLY A 225 -21.79 21.65 -11.08
C GLY A 225 -22.54 20.48 -11.74
N GLY A 226 -23.25 19.69 -10.93
CA GLY A 226 -24.15 18.64 -11.42
C GLY A 226 -23.46 17.40 -11.97
N LEU A 227 -22.14 17.27 -11.78
CA LEU A 227 -21.41 16.08 -12.17
C LEU A 227 -21.58 14.97 -11.12
N PRO A 228 -21.66 13.69 -11.55
CA PRO A 228 -21.75 12.58 -10.61
C PRO A 228 -20.48 12.46 -9.77
N GLY A 229 -20.63 11.92 -8.56
CA GLY A 229 -19.53 11.71 -7.63
C GLY A 229 -19.15 12.94 -6.80
N LEU A 230 -18.03 12.85 -6.09
CA LEU A 230 -17.53 13.91 -5.22
C LEU A 230 -16.57 14.83 -5.99
N SER A 231 -16.93 16.11 -6.08
CA SER A 231 -16.12 17.16 -6.68
C SER A 231 -15.64 18.12 -5.60
N ILE A 232 -14.37 18.50 -5.63
CA ILE A 232 -13.81 19.51 -4.73
C ILE A 232 -13.41 20.74 -5.54
N ASP A 233 -13.87 21.91 -5.15
CA ASP A 233 -13.37 23.19 -5.64
C ASP A 233 -12.38 23.77 -4.62
N ILE A 234 -11.10 23.83 -5.00
CA ILE A 234 -10.02 24.30 -4.14
C ILE A 234 -9.66 25.74 -4.53
N GLY A 235 -9.70 26.62 -3.54
CA GLY A 235 -9.25 28.00 -3.64
C GLY A 235 -8.66 28.50 -2.32
N TRP A 236 -8.34 29.78 -2.25
CA TRP A 236 -7.84 30.43 -1.04
C TRP A 236 -8.99 31.08 -0.27
N ALA A 237 -8.94 31.05 1.07
CA ALA A 237 -9.96 31.68 1.91
C ALA A 237 -10.04 33.20 1.72
N ASP A 238 -8.90 33.82 1.36
CA ASP A 238 -8.76 35.25 1.17
C ASP A 238 -8.20 35.55 -0.23
N ARG A 239 -9.08 35.55 -1.25
CA ARG A 239 -8.90 36.31 -2.48
C ARG A 239 -10.20 36.46 -3.27
#